data_AF-A0A843F7S0-F1
#
_entry.id   AF-A0A843F7S0-F1
#
_cell.length_a   1.000
_cell.length_b   1.000
_cell.length_c   1.000
_cell.angle_alpha   90.00
_cell.angle_beta   90.00
_cell.angle_gamma   90.00
#
_symmetry.space_group_name_H-M   'P 1'
#
loop_
_entity.id
_entity.type
_entity.pdbx_description
1 polymer ?
#
loop_
_entity_poly.entity_id
_entity_poly.type
_entity_poly.pdbx_seq_one_letter_code
_entity_poly.pdbx_strand_id
1 'polypeptide(L)'
;MDLTVSKKDILILILSVAGCLCVGMISGWTAPSMDLYPDLKNPPLSPPGILFPIVWTILYILMGISLWMMYRKGHNILFFILFALQLFLNFIWTPLYFAWGHMALALVDLVALWIVVFVMI
;
A
#
# COMPACT_ATOMS: atom_id res chain seq x y z
N MET A 1 -25.84 12.88 -6.13
CA MET A 1 -24.37 12.79 -6.21
C MET A 1 -23.90 14.09 -6.83
N ASP A 2 -23.56 15.09 -6.00
CA ASP A 2 -23.06 16.37 -6.52
C ASP A 2 -21.70 16.11 -7.18
N LEU A 3 -21.68 16.25 -8.51
CA LEU A 3 -20.49 16.08 -9.35
C LEU A 3 -19.58 17.31 -9.33
N THR A 4 -19.91 18.33 -8.52
CA THR A 4 -19.13 19.54 -8.37
C THR A 4 -17.91 19.28 -7.49
N VAL A 5 -16.77 19.04 -8.12
CA VAL A 5 -15.49 18.89 -7.42
C VAL A 5 -15.01 20.29 -6.98
N SER A 6 -14.97 20.54 -5.68
CA SER A 6 -14.46 21.80 -5.14
C SER A 6 -12.93 21.84 -5.13
N LYS A 7 -12.33 23.04 -5.02
CA LYS A 7 -10.87 23.18 -4.82
C LYS A 7 -10.38 22.40 -3.59
N LYS A 8 -11.21 22.35 -2.54
CA LYS A 8 -10.92 21.59 -1.32
C LYS A 8 -10.87 20.09 -1.60
N ASP A 9 -11.77 19.57 -2.42
CA ASP A 9 -11.80 18.14 -2.77
C ASP A 9 -10.56 17.73 -3.59
N ILE A 10 -10.12 18.58 -4.51
CA ILE A 10 -8.88 18.36 -5.28
C ILE A 10 -7.68 18.33 -4.35
N LEU A 11 -7.60 19.29 -3.41
CA LEU A 11 -6.52 19.33 -2.43
C LEU A 11 -6.47 18.05 -1.60
N ILE A 12 -7.61 17.55 -1.13
CA ILE A 12 -7.69 16.32 -0.34
C ILE A 12 -7.29 15.10 -1.17
N LEU A 13 -7.68 15.04 -2.45
CA LEU A 13 -7.24 13.98 -3.36
C LEU A 13 -5.71 13.96 -3.49
N ILE A 14 -5.12 15.12 -3.77
CA ILE A 14 -3.66 15.26 -3.92
C ILE A 14 -2.95 14.85 -2.63
N LEU A 15 -3.42 15.33 -1.47
CA LEU A 15 -2.83 14.97 -0.18
C LEU A 15 -2.96 13.48 0.14
N SER A 16 -4.10 12.87 -0.20
CA SER A 16 -4.33 11.43 0.03
C SER A 16 -3.40 10.57 -0.82
N VAL A 17 -3.26 10.90 -2.11
CA VAL A 17 -2.36 10.21 -3.05
C VAL A 17 -0.90 10.43 -2.66
N ALA A 18 -0.51 11.68 -2.38
CA ALA A 18 0.85 12.00 -1.95
C ALA A 18 1.21 11.27 -0.64
N GLY A 19 0.30 11.24 0.34
CA GLY A 19 0.52 10.52 1.59
C GLY A 19 0.76 9.02 1.38
N CYS A 20 -0.08 8.38 0.56
CA CYS A 20 0.09 6.95 0.24
C CYS A 20 1.40 6.68 -0.52
N LEU A 21 1.74 7.52 -1.50
CA LEU A 21 3.00 7.40 -2.25
C LEU A 21 4.23 7.60 -1.35
N CYS A 22 4.19 8.54 -0.40
CA CYS A 22 5.26 8.73 0.57
C CYS A 22 5.47 7.47 1.41
N VAL A 23 4.40 6.84 1.89
CA VAL A 23 4.49 5.57 2.64
C VAL A 23 5.12 4.48 1.77
N GLY A 24 4.69 4.35 0.51
CA GLY A 24 5.25 3.38 -0.43
C GLY A 24 6.72 3.60 -0.74
N MET A 25 7.13 4.86 -0.89
CA MET A 25 8.53 5.23 -1.12
C MET A 25 9.40 4.88 0.08
N ILE A 26 8.95 5.20 1.30
CA ILE A 26 9.68 4.85 2.53
C ILE A 26 9.74 3.33 2.68
N SER A 27 8.64 2.62 2.43
CA SER A 27 8.61 1.15 2.45
C SER A 27 9.63 0.58 1.47
N GLY A 28 9.65 1.04 0.23
CA GLY A 28 10.62 0.60 -0.79
C GLY A 28 12.09 0.82 -0.39
N TRP A 29 12.41 1.93 0.28
CA TRP A 29 13.76 2.18 0.81
C TRP A 29 14.18 1.22 1.92
N THR A 30 13.23 0.57 2.59
CA THR A 30 13.53 -0.47 3.59
C THR A 30 13.78 -1.86 2.97
N ALA A 31 13.89 -1.97 1.64
CA ALA A 31 14.14 -3.22 0.93
C ALA A 31 15.56 -3.32 0.32
N PRO A 32 16.66 -3.22 1.10
CA PRO A 32 18.02 -3.27 0.56
C PRO A 32 18.33 -4.59 -0.14
N SER A 33 17.64 -5.66 0.24
CA SER A 33 17.82 -7.00 -0.32
C SER A 33 17.07 -7.20 -1.66
N MET A 34 16.33 -6.21 -2.16
CA MET A 34 15.67 -6.30 -3.47
C MET A 34 16.68 -6.23 -4.62
N ASP A 35 17.87 -5.68 -4.40
CA ASP A 35 18.97 -5.69 -5.37
C ASP A 35 19.55 -7.10 -5.57
N LEU A 36 19.39 -7.99 -4.58
CA LEU A 36 19.77 -9.42 -4.64
C LEU A 36 18.69 -10.30 -5.27
N TYR A 37 17.53 -9.73 -5.61
CA TYR A 37 16.40 -10.45 -6.20
C TYR A 37 16.74 -11.20 -7.51
N PRO A 38 17.62 -10.69 -8.40
CA PRO A 38 18.07 -11.43 -9.59
C PRO A 38 18.90 -12.68 -9.28
N ASP A 39 19.60 -12.70 -8.15
CA ASP A 39 20.53 -13.78 -7.76
C ASP A 39 19.83 -14.92 -7.00
N LEU A 40 18.58 -14.71 -6.59
CA LEU A 40 17.76 -15.73 -5.95
C LEU A 40 17.25 -16.75 -6.97
N LYS A 41 17.21 -18.03 -6.58
CA LYS A 41 16.49 -19.08 -7.32
C LYS A 41 14.99 -18.82 -7.23
N ASN A 42 14.53 -17.92 -8.08
CA ASN A 42 13.13 -17.58 -8.19
C ASN A 42 12.35 -18.70 -8.90
N PRO A 43 11.12 -19.03 -8.45
CA PRO A 43 10.23 -19.87 -9.23
C PRO A 43 9.91 -19.22 -10.59
N PRO A 44 9.54 -20.00 -11.61
CA PRO A 44 9.32 -19.49 -12.97
C PRO A 44 8.16 -18.49 -13.08
N LEU A 45 7.31 -18.39 -12.06
CA LEU A 45 6.19 -17.44 -11.99
C LEU A 45 6.55 -16.12 -11.29
N SER A 46 7.77 -15.96 -10.79
CA SER A 46 8.19 -14.71 -10.16
C SER A 46 8.28 -13.59 -11.20
N PRO A 47 7.63 -12.44 -10.98
CA PRO A 47 7.71 -11.32 -11.91
C PRO A 47 9.14 -10.73 -11.93
N PRO A 48 9.56 -10.13 -13.06
CA PRO A 48 10.77 -9.32 -13.12
C PRO A 48 10.83 -8.26 -12.03
N GLY A 49 12.00 -8.03 -11.44
CA GLY A 49 12.17 -7.09 -10.32
C GLY A 49 11.67 -5.66 -10.62
N ILE A 50 11.80 -5.20 -11.87
CA ILE A 50 11.31 -3.87 -12.30
C ILE A 50 9.78 -3.72 -12.22
N LEU A 51 9.01 -4.82 -12.25
CA LEU A 51 7.56 -4.74 -12.13
C LEU A 51 7.12 -4.38 -10.71
N PHE A 52 7.92 -4.68 -9.68
CA PHE A 52 7.60 -4.33 -8.30
C PHE A 52 7.35 -2.82 -8.13
N PRO A 53 8.30 -1.92 -8.41
CA PRO A 53 8.08 -0.49 -8.22
C PRO A 53 6.94 0.05 -9.09
N ILE A 54 6.71 -0.51 -10.29
CA ILE A 54 5.62 -0.08 -11.18
C ILE A 54 4.25 -0.44 -10.57
N VAL A 55 4.05 -1.71 -10.22
CA VAL A 55 2.78 -2.20 -9.67
C VAL A 55 2.48 -1.52 -8.33
N TRP A 56 3.47 -1.42 -7.44
CA TRP A 56 3.28 -0.77 -6.15
C TRP A 56 2.93 0.71 -6.28
N THR A 57 3.57 1.44 -7.19
CA THR A 57 3.22 2.86 -7.45
C THR A 57 1.75 3.00 -7.84
N ILE A 58 1.26 2.15 -8.75
CA ILE A 58 -0.15 2.14 -9.16
C ILE A 58 -1.05 1.85 -7.96
N LEU A 59 -0.73 0.83 -7.16
CA LEU A 59 -1.51 0.46 -5.97
C LEU A 59 -1.58 1.60 -4.94
N TYR A 60 -0.46 2.29 -4.66
CA TYR A 60 -0.45 3.44 -3.74
C TYR A 60 -1.26 4.64 -4.25
N ILE A 61 -1.27 4.87 -5.57
CA ILE A 61 -2.18 5.87 -6.17
C ILE A 61 -3.64 5.46 -5.95
N LEU A 62 -3.98 4.20 -6.20
CA LEU A 62 -5.35 3.68 -6.01
C LEU A 62 -5.79 3.72 -4.55
N MET A 63 -4.90 3.43 -3.59
CA MET A 63 -5.16 3.59 -2.16
C MET A 63 -5.47 5.05 -1.80
N GLY A 64 -4.69 6.01 -2.33
CA GLY A 64 -4.95 7.43 -2.11
C GLY A 64 -6.27 7.90 -2.70
N ILE A 65 -6.65 7.39 -3.89
CA ILE A 65 -7.96 7.65 -4.49
C ILE A 65 -9.07 7.07 -3.61
N SER A 66 -8.90 5.85 -3.09
CA SER A 66 -9.85 5.20 -2.19
C SER A 66 -10.09 6.04 -0.92
N LEU A 67 -9.01 6.53 -0.29
CA LEU A 67 -9.10 7.40 0.88
C LEU A 67 -9.88 8.69 0.60
N TRP A 68 -9.63 9.33 -0.56
CA TRP A 68 -10.40 10.49 -1.00
C TRP A 68 -11.88 10.17 -1.22
N MET A 69 -12.19 9.02 -1.83
CA MET A 69 -13.57 8.56 -2.03
C MET A 69 -14.28 8.33 -0.69
N MET A 70 -13.59 7.75 0.30
CA MET A 70 -14.12 7.55 1.65
C MET A 70 -14.44 8.88 2.33
N TYR A 71 -13.56 9.87 2.20
CA TYR A 71 -13.81 11.24 2.68
C TYR A 71 -15.06 11.85 2.02
N ARG A 72 -15.20 11.75 0.69
CA ARG A 72 -16.35 12.33 -0.02
C ARG A 72 -17.67 11.64 0.29
N LYS A 73 -17.66 10.34 0.55
CA LYS A 73 -18.86 9.57 0.94
C LYS A 73 -19.26 9.80 2.40
N GLY A 74 -18.42 10.46 3.21
CA GLY A 74 -18.67 10.66 4.63
C GLY A 74 -18.73 9.34 5.41
N HIS A 75 -17.86 8.38 5.07
CA HIS A 75 -17.79 7.11 5.80
C HIS A 75 -17.49 7.31 7.29
N ASN A 76 -17.88 6.34 8.12
CA ASN A 76 -17.61 6.35 9.55
C ASN A 76 -16.10 6.21 9.85
N ILE A 77 -15.67 6.69 11.02
CA ILE A 77 -14.29 6.63 11.52
C ILE A 77 -13.69 5.21 11.45
N LEU A 78 -14.52 4.18 11.60
CA LEU A 78 -14.10 2.78 11.50
C LEU A 78 -13.42 2.48 10.17
N PHE A 79 -13.94 2.98 9.04
CA PHE A 79 -13.33 2.74 7.73
C PHE A 79 -11.97 3.43 7.60
N PHE A 80 -11.80 4.62 8.18
CA PHE A 80 -10.51 5.31 8.22
C PHE A 80 -9.49 4.56 9.08
N ILE A 81 -9.92 3.96 10.20
CA ILE A 81 -9.07 3.10 11.03
C ILE A 81 -8.66 1.84 10.26
N LEU A 82 -9.60 1.19 9.57
CA LEU A 82 -9.31 0.02 8.73
C LEU A 82 -8.34 0.36 7.60
N PHE A 83 -8.53 1.51 6.93
CA PHE A 83 -7.60 2.00 5.92
C PHE A 83 -6.21 2.26 6.49
N ALA A 84 -6.11 2.92 7.65
CA ALA A 84 -4.84 3.18 8.31
C ALA A 84 -4.12 1.88 8.70
N LEU A 85 -4.88 0.89 9.20
CA LEU A 85 -4.36 -0.44 9.51
C LEU A 85 -3.89 -1.17 8.24
N GLN A 86 -4.68 -1.11 7.17
CA GLN A 86 -4.31 -1.68 5.87
C GLN A 86 -3.01 -1.07 5.34
N LEU A 87 -2.87 0.26 5.39
CA LEU A 87 -1.67 0.96 4.95
C LEU A 87 -0.46 0.66 5.85
N PHE A 88 -0.66 0.50 7.16
CA PHE A 88 0.39 0.12 8.11
C PHE A 88 0.90 -1.31 7.87
N LEU A 89 0.00 -2.28 7.72
CA LEU A 89 0.36 -3.66 7.38
C LEU A 89 1.09 -3.70 6.03
N ASN A 90 0.62 -2.92 5.05
CA ASN A 90 1.29 -2.81 3.77
C ASN A 90 2.73 -2.27 3.89
N PHE A 91 2.92 -1.26 4.73
CA PHE A 91 4.23 -0.66 4.99
C PHE A 91 5.19 -1.61 5.67
N ILE A 92 4.74 -2.31 6.73
CA ILE A 92 5.59 -3.14 7.61
C ILE A 92 6.00 -4.47 6.96
N TRP A 93 5.23 -4.94 5.98
CA TRP A 93 5.55 -6.14 5.21
C TRP A 93 6.97 -6.11 4.62
N THR A 94 7.33 -5.00 3.97
CA THR A 94 8.62 -4.83 3.30
C THR A 94 9.83 -4.95 4.25
N PRO A 95 9.91 -4.19 5.36
CA PRO A 95 11.02 -4.33 6.32
C PRO A 95 11.00 -5.70 7.02
N LEU A 96 9.84 -6.29 7.31
CA LEU A 96 9.76 -7.64 7.88
C LEU A 96 10.45 -8.68 6.99
N TYR A 97 10.19 -8.62 5.69
CA TYR A 97 10.73 -9.58 4.72
C TYR A 97 12.19 -9.26 4.35
N PHE A 98 12.45 -8.03 3.88
CA PHE A 98 13.71 -7.67 3.22
C PHE A 98 14.77 -7.11 4.17
N ALA A 99 14.40 -6.42 5.25
CA ALA A 99 15.36 -5.85 6.20
C ALA A 99 15.65 -6.79 7.37
N TRP A 100 14.62 -7.41 7.94
CA TRP A 100 14.73 -8.25 9.13
C TRP A 100 14.79 -9.75 8.83
N GLY A 101 14.51 -10.18 7.60
CA GLY A 101 14.59 -11.59 7.19
C GLY A 101 13.56 -12.51 7.86
N HIS A 102 12.53 -11.96 8.51
CA HIS A 102 11.50 -12.72 9.21
C HIS A 102 10.38 -13.18 8.26
N MET A 103 10.70 -14.11 7.36
CA MET A 103 9.80 -14.58 6.31
C MET A 103 8.44 -15.10 6.84
N ALA A 104 8.46 -15.83 7.97
CA ALA A 104 7.23 -16.34 8.58
C ALA A 104 6.32 -15.21 9.10
N LEU A 105 6.90 -14.17 9.71
CA LEU A 105 6.12 -13.01 10.17
C LEU A 105 5.62 -12.18 8.99
N ALA A 106 6.42 -12.01 7.94
CA ALA A 106 5.98 -11.36 6.71
C ALA A 106 4.81 -12.10 6.04
N LEU A 107 4.77 -13.43 6.12
CA LEU A 107 3.64 -14.22 5.64
C LEU A 107 2.38 -13.99 6.50
N VAL A 108 2.52 -13.99 7.82
CA VAL A 108 1.40 -13.71 8.74
C VAL A 108 0.84 -12.30 8.52
N ASP A 109 1.72 -11.31 8.38
CA ASP A 109 1.38 -9.93 8.05
C ASP A 109 0.64 -9.84 6.70
N LEU A 110 1.12 -10.55 5.67
CA LEU A 110 0.46 -10.61 4.38
C LEU A 110 -0.96 -11.18 4.48
N VAL A 111 -1.16 -12.27 5.23
CA VAL A 111 -2.50 -12.83 5.46
C VAL A 111 -3.40 -11.84 6.21
N ALA A 112 -2.87 -11.16 7.24
CA ALA A 112 -3.60 -10.14 7.98
C ALA A 112 -4.00 -8.97 7.07
N LEU A 113 -3.09 -8.50 6.22
CA LEU A 113 -3.33 -7.45 5.24
C LEU A 113 -4.50 -7.83 4.31
N TRP A 114 -4.51 -9.05 3.79
CA TRP A 114 -5.59 -9.54 2.92
C TRP A 114 -6.94 -9.57 3.63
N ILE A 115 -6.98 -10.00 4.90
CA ILE A 115 -8.20 -9.99 5.71
C ILE A 115 -8.72 -8.55 5.87
N VAL A 116 -7.85 -7.59 6.20
CA VAL A 116 -8.25 -6.19 6.36
C VAL A 116 -8.78 -5.62 5.04
N VAL A 117 -8.11 -5.88 3.92
CA VAL A 117 -8.60 -5.47 2.59
C VAL A 117 -9.97 -6.07 2.28
N PHE A 118 -10.18 -7.36 2.57
CA PHE A 118 -11.46 -8.03 2.33
C PHE A 118 -12.59 -7.45 3.16
N VAL A 119 -12.34 -7.08 4.42
CA VAL A 119 -13.33 -6.44 5.31
C VAL A 119 -13.73 -5.03 4.85
N MET A 120 -12.90 -4.36 4.05
CA MET A 120 -13.16 -3.01 3.55
C MET A 120 -14.01 -2.97 2.27
N ILE A 121 -14.21 -4.11 1.60
CA ILE A 121 -15.04 -4.26 0.39
C ILE A 121 -16.50 -4.42 0.78
#